data_AF-D9XGG2-F1
#
_entry.id   AF-D9XGG2-F1
#
_cell.length_a   1.000
_cell.length_b   1.000
_cell.length_c   1.000
_cell.angle_alpha   90.00
_cell.angle_beta   90.00
_cell.angle_gamma   90.00
#
_symmetry.space_group_name_H-M   'P 1'
#
loop_
_entity.id
_entity.type
_entity.pdbx_description
1 polymer ?
#
loop_
_entity_poly.entity_id
_entity_poly.type
_entity_poly.pdbx_seq_one_letter_code
_entity_poly.pdbx_strand_id
1 'polypeptide(L)'
;MRGRTVVAIALSVGIAVAAATGVNYASASSSVPQSAPAMQDADASAPLGGDGGQTDFNNRHRNDDEGRVFVNERTYSADPGVCTAVISSPATSFNVRNESNKTIEFFTGITCDNGAAIATIGPRNSSSVIPGTTVFDGAVVPFALVGSFRAVDNKHH
;
A
#
# COMPACT_ATOMS: atom_id res chain seq x y z
N MET A 1 -48.23 13.38 -58.51
CA MET A 1 -46.89 13.95 -58.30
C MET A 1 -46.28 13.31 -57.06
N ARG A 2 -45.24 12.49 -57.20
CA ARG A 2 -44.55 11.80 -56.09
C ARG A 2 -43.38 12.67 -55.63
N GLY A 3 -43.47 13.26 -54.43
CA GLY A 3 -42.37 13.98 -53.81
C GLY A 3 -41.36 13.00 -53.22
N ARG A 4 -40.10 13.09 -53.61
CA ARG A 4 -38.98 12.38 -52.96
C ARG A 4 -38.27 13.37 -52.05
N THR A 5 -38.43 13.20 -50.75
CA THR A 5 -37.69 13.98 -49.74
C THR A 5 -36.35 13.30 -49.51
N VAL A 6 -35.26 13.97 -49.88
CA VAL A 6 -33.88 13.56 -49.60
C VAL A 6 -33.42 14.33 -48.38
N VAL A 7 -33.08 13.63 -47.30
CA VAL A 7 -32.50 14.22 -46.08
C VAL A 7 -31.01 13.86 -46.07
N ALA A 8 -30.16 14.87 -46.18
CA ALA A 8 -28.72 14.75 -46.04
C ALA A 8 -28.32 15.16 -44.61
N ILE A 9 -27.63 14.27 -43.88
CA ILE A 9 -27.12 14.55 -42.54
C ILE A 9 -25.62 14.79 -42.67
N ALA A 10 -25.20 16.04 -42.48
CA ALA A 10 -23.80 16.44 -42.46
C ALA A 10 -23.18 16.10 -41.09
N LEU A 11 -22.06 15.38 -41.09
CA LEU A 11 -21.28 15.08 -39.89
C LEU A 11 -20.14 16.08 -39.78
N SER A 12 -20.22 16.99 -38.81
CA SER A 12 -19.14 17.91 -38.45
C SER A 12 -18.22 17.27 -37.41
N VAL A 13 -16.95 17.04 -37.78
CA VAL A 13 -15.88 16.57 -36.88
C VAL A 13 -15.26 17.79 -36.18
N GLY A 14 -15.36 17.84 -34.85
CA GLY A 14 -14.68 18.84 -34.02
C GLY A 14 -13.28 18.36 -33.63
N ILE A 15 -12.26 19.18 -33.85
CA ILE A 15 -10.88 18.94 -33.40
C ILE A 15 -10.68 19.69 -32.08
N ALA A 16 -10.33 18.98 -31.00
CA ALA A 16 -9.90 19.58 -29.74
C ALA A 16 -8.36 19.62 -29.70
N VAL A 17 -7.79 20.79 -29.46
CA VAL A 17 -6.34 20.98 -29.29
C VAL A 17 -6.07 21.18 -27.80
N ALA A 18 -5.30 20.28 -27.20
CA ALA A 18 -4.86 20.40 -25.80
C ALA A 18 -3.52 21.17 -25.75
N ALA A 19 -3.48 22.26 -25.00
CA ALA A 19 -2.25 23.00 -24.72
C ALA A 19 -1.52 22.33 -23.53
N ALA A 20 -0.29 21.85 -23.76
CA ALA A 20 0.58 21.33 -22.72
C ALA A 20 1.45 22.45 -22.16
N THR A 21 1.25 22.80 -20.88
CA THR A 21 2.18 23.67 -20.16
C THR A 21 3.36 22.83 -19.67
N GLY A 22 4.53 23.01 -20.29
CA GLY A 22 5.77 22.38 -19.86
C GLY A 22 6.30 23.00 -18.56
N VAL A 23 6.72 22.15 -17.61
CA VAL A 23 7.46 22.59 -16.43
C VAL A 23 8.95 22.45 -16.73
N ASN A 24 9.69 23.55 -16.64
CA ASN A 24 11.14 23.58 -16.83
C ASN A 24 11.84 22.84 -15.70
N TYR A 25 12.59 21.78 -16.02
CA TYR A 25 13.49 21.11 -15.08
C TYR A 25 14.88 21.75 -15.20
N ALA A 26 15.32 22.44 -14.16
CA ALA A 26 16.68 22.96 -14.08
C ALA A 26 17.64 21.81 -13.73
N SER A 27 18.49 21.42 -14.68
CA SER A 27 19.61 20.51 -14.47
C SER A 27 20.78 21.29 -13.85
N ALA A 28 21.05 21.04 -12.57
CA ALA A 28 22.32 21.42 -11.97
C ALA A 28 23.36 20.33 -12.26
N SER A 29 24.11 20.50 -13.35
CA SER A 29 25.31 19.72 -13.63
C SER A 29 26.40 20.12 -12.64
N SER A 30 26.75 19.24 -11.70
CA SER A 30 27.96 19.37 -10.90
C SER A 30 28.86 18.17 -11.16
N SER A 31 30.01 18.48 -11.76
CA SER A 31 31.10 17.58 -12.13
C SER A 31 31.56 16.68 -10.98
N VAL A 32 31.64 15.37 -11.23
CA VAL A 32 32.27 14.37 -10.36
C VAL A 32 33.79 14.54 -10.42
N PRO A 33 34.50 14.83 -9.30
CA PRO A 33 35.90 14.47 -9.20
C PRO A 33 35.98 12.96 -8.92
N GLN A 34 36.69 12.27 -9.80
CA GLN A 34 37.14 10.90 -9.61
C GLN A 34 38.08 10.83 -8.40
N SER A 35 37.64 10.20 -7.32
CA SER A 35 38.48 9.67 -6.25
C SER A 35 37.66 8.60 -5.52
N ALA A 36 37.92 7.34 -5.85
CA ALA A 36 37.36 6.20 -5.13
C ALA A 36 38.12 6.02 -3.81
N PRO A 37 37.46 5.99 -2.64
CA PRO A 37 37.95 5.25 -1.51
C PRO A 37 37.36 3.83 -1.56
N ALA A 38 38.24 2.84 -1.44
CA ALA A 38 37.87 1.45 -1.30
C ALA A 38 37.26 1.18 0.08
N MET A 39 36.19 0.37 0.07
CA MET A 39 35.55 -0.38 1.16
C MET A 39 35.12 0.36 2.43
N GLN A 40 33.85 0.19 2.80
CA GLN A 40 33.43 -0.43 4.08
C GLN A 40 31.92 -0.71 4.06
N ASP A 41 31.57 -1.89 4.57
CA ASP A 41 30.21 -2.37 4.85
C ASP A 41 29.27 -1.28 5.36
N ALA A 42 28.10 -1.18 4.74
CA ALA A 42 26.94 -0.52 5.33
C ALA A 42 25.77 -1.50 5.21
N ASP A 43 25.70 -2.33 6.24
CA ASP A 43 24.57 -3.11 6.73
C ASP A 43 23.22 -2.62 6.18
N ALA A 44 22.59 -3.46 5.36
CA ALA A 44 21.18 -3.34 5.06
C ALA A 44 20.45 -3.42 6.40
N SER A 45 19.94 -2.29 6.88
CA SER A 45 19.18 -2.23 8.12
C SER A 45 17.93 -3.09 8.00
N ALA A 46 18.04 -4.35 8.37
CA ALA A 46 16.93 -5.17 8.81
C ALA A 46 16.29 -4.46 10.03
N PRO A 47 14.96 -4.52 10.21
CA PRO A 47 14.35 -3.96 11.40
C PRO A 47 14.97 -4.63 12.62
N LEU A 48 15.56 -3.81 13.49
CA LEU A 48 16.31 -4.22 14.68
C LEU A 48 15.49 -5.21 15.51
N GLY A 49 15.92 -6.47 15.52
CA GLY A 49 15.60 -7.41 16.58
C GLY A 49 16.39 -7.00 17.82
N GLY A 50 15.70 -6.53 18.85
CA GLY A 50 16.32 -6.18 20.13
C GLY A 50 16.79 -7.43 20.88
N ASP A 51 18.06 -7.45 21.26
CA ASP A 51 18.65 -8.45 22.14
C ASP A 51 19.02 -7.80 23.48
N GLY A 52 18.66 -8.41 24.59
CA GLY A 52 19.12 -8.00 25.92
C GLY A 52 18.09 -8.14 27.04
N GLY A 53 18.11 -9.27 27.76
CA GLY A 53 17.46 -9.38 29.07
C GLY A 53 17.23 -10.80 29.56
N GLN A 54 18.30 -11.50 29.96
CA GLN A 54 18.17 -12.68 30.81
C GLN A 54 17.84 -12.22 32.24
N THR A 55 16.57 -12.35 32.63
CA THR A 55 16.15 -12.40 34.04
C THR A 55 15.04 -13.45 34.18
N ASP A 56 15.33 -14.47 34.99
CA ASP A 56 14.42 -15.56 35.36
C ASP A 56 13.17 -15.04 36.09
N PHE A 57 12.00 -15.16 35.46
CA PHE A 57 10.72 -15.14 36.15
C PHE A 57 9.74 -16.15 35.54
N ASN A 58 9.56 -17.24 36.29
CA ASN A 58 8.34 -18.02 36.50
C ASN A 58 7.12 -17.72 35.60
N ASN A 59 6.60 -18.78 34.96
CA ASN A 59 5.22 -18.94 34.51
C ASN A 59 4.57 -17.73 33.83
N ARG A 60 4.82 -17.58 32.53
CA ARG A 60 3.81 -17.02 31.62
C ARG A 60 3.72 -17.96 30.44
N HIS A 61 2.60 -18.67 30.34
CA HIS A 61 2.14 -19.19 29.06
C HIS A 61 2.34 -18.08 28.03
N ARG A 62 3.25 -18.29 27.08
CA ARG A 62 3.27 -17.49 25.86
C ARG A 62 1.94 -17.79 25.21
N ASN A 63 0.99 -16.89 25.37
CA ASN A 63 -0.22 -16.92 24.59
C ASN A 63 0.25 -16.63 23.16
N ASP A 64 0.49 -17.68 22.38
CA ASP A 64 0.63 -17.67 20.92
C ASP A 64 -0.66 -17.16 20.21
N ASP A 65 -1.49 -16.39 20.93
CA ASP A 65 -2.68 -15.66 20.50
C ASP A 65 -2.36 -14.20 20.14
N GLU A 66 -1.08 -13.83 20.05
CA GLU A 66 -0.66 -12.59 19.37
C GLU A 66 -0.90 -12.78 17.87
N GLY A 67 -2.17 -12.57 17.53
CA GLY A 67 -2.71 -13.01 16.28
C GLY A 67 -2.04 -12.33 15.10
N ARG A 68 -1.86 -13.10 14.03
CA ARG A 68 -1.16 -12.64 12.83
C ARG A 68 -2.15 -12.12 11.81
N VAL A 69 -1.73 -11.12 11.05
CA VAL A 69 -2.43 -10.68 9.84
C VAL A 69 -1.58 -11.04 8.64
N PHE A 70 -2.17 -11.66 7.64
CA PHE A 70 -1.51 -11.95 6.38
C PHE A 70 -2.05 -11.01 5.32
N VAL A 71 -1.19 -10.25 4.66
CA VAL A 71 -1.55 -9.42 3.51
C VAL A 71 -0.78 -9.93 2.30
N ASN A 72 -1.50 -10.49 1.33
CA ASN A 72 -0.90 -11.17 0.17
C ASN A 72 0.22 -12.13 0.61
N GLU A 73 -0.11 -13.01 1.57
CA GLU A 73 0.79 -14.03 2.14
C GLU A 73 1.94 -13.51 3.04
N ARG A 74 2.17 -12.19 3.10
CA ARG A 74 3.13 -11.59 4.05
C ARG A 74 2.53 -11.51 5.44
N THR A 75 3.29 -11.94 6.45
CA THR A 75 2.88 -11.95 7.86
C THR A 75 3.19 -10.62 8.53
N TYR A 76 2.22 -10.12 9.31
CA TYR A 76 2.33 -8.92 10.14
C TYR A 76 1.74 -9.18 11.53
N SER A 77 2.16 -8.40 12.52
CA SER A 77 1.56 -8.40 13.86
C SER A 77 0.19 -7.70 13.85
N ALA A 78 -0.74 -8.17 14.68
CA ALA A 78 -2.02 -7.51 14.96
C ALA A 78 -1.95 -6.63 16.21
N ASP A 79 -0.87 -5.86 16.37
CA ASP A 79 -0.72 -4.94 17.49
C ASP A 79 -1.78 -3.84 17.46
N PRO A 80 -2.56 -3.67 18.54
CA PRO A 80 -3.59 -2.63 18.57
C PRO A 80 -2.95 -1.25 18.63
N GLY A 81 -3.58 -0.28 17.96
CA GLY A 81 -3.13 1.12 17.99
C GLY A 81 -1.92 1.45 17.10
N VAL A 82 -1.35 0.46 16.39
CA VAL A 82 -0.30 0.68 15.39
C VAL A 82 -0.91 0.71 14.00
N CYS A 83 -0.49 1.69 13.19
CA CYS A 83 -0.79 1.71 11.76
C CYS A 83 0.35 1.04 10.99
N THR A 84 0.05 -0.09 10.37
CA THR A 84 1.02 -0.87 9.60
C THR A 84 0.83 -0.60 8.12
N ALA A 85 1.81 0.06 7.49
CA ALA A 85 1.86 0.21 6.04
C ALA A 85 2.23 -1.12 5.38
N VAL A 86 1.56 -1.45 4.28
CA VAL A 86 1.79 -2.68 3.52
C VAL A 86 1.98 -2.36 2.05
N ILE A 87 2.94 -3.06 1.44
CA ILE A 87 3.27 -2.94 0.02
C ILE A 87 3.21 -4.33 -0.58
N SER A 88 2.55 -4.47 -1.74
CA SER A 88 2.53 -5.70 -2.52
C SER A 88 2.95 -5.42 -3.95
N SER A 89 3.92 -6.18 -4.43
CA SER A 89 4.48 -6.05 -5.79
C SER A 89 4.91 -7.43 -6.30
N PRO A 90 4.49 -7.83 -7.51
CA PRO A 90 3.40 -7.25 -8.29
C PRO A 90 2.03 -7.60 -7.65
N ALA A 91 1.12 -6.63 -7.52
CA ALA A 91 -0.25 -6.88 -7.07
C ALA A 91 -1.22 -5.81 -7.58
N THR A 92 -2.46 -6.22 -7.86
CA THR A 92 -3.56 -5.33 -8.23
C THR A 92 -4.62 -5.19 -7.14
N SER A 93 -4.58 -6.05 -6.13
CA SER A 93 -5.45 -5.99 -4.96
C SER A 93 -4.76 -6.62 -3.73
N PHE A 94 -5.35 -6.39 -2.55
CA PHE A 94 -4.95 -7.04 -1.31
C PHE A 94 -5.91 -8.19 -0.97
N ASN A 95 -5.31 -9.32 -0.60
CA ASN A 95 -5.95 -10.43 0.10
C ASN A 95 -5.49 -10.43 1.54
N VAL A 96 -6.41 -10.19 2.47
CA VAL A 96 -6.11 -10.06 3.89
C VAL A 96 -6.73 -11.23 4.65
N ARG A 97 -5.90 -12.01 5.33
CA ARG A 97 -6.33 -13.06 6.26
C ARG A 97 -5.99 -12.64 7.69
N ASN A 98 -7.01 -12.44 8.50
CA ASN A 98 -6.87 -12.12 9.90
C ASN A 98 -6.91 -13.42 10.71
N GLU A 99 -5.75 -13.90 11.13
CA GLU A 99 -5.66 -15.01 12.09
C GLU A 99 -5.68 -14.53 13.54
N SER A 100 -5.92 -13.24 13.79
CA SER A 100 -6.04 -12.71 15.15
C SER A 100 -7.46 -12.80 15.71
N ASN A 101 -7.55 -12.58 17.03
CA ASN A 101 -8.81 -12.40 17.73
C ASN A 101 -9.30 -10.93 17.73
N LYS A 102 -8.65 -10.05 16.96
CA LYS A 102 -8.96 -8.62 16.86
C LYS A 102 -9.70 -8.29 15.57
N THR A 103 -10.29 -7.10 15.50
CA THR A 103 -10.84 -6.57 14.25
C THR A 103 -9.74 -5.84 13.49
N ILE A 104 -9.60 -6.07 12.18
CA ILE A 104 -8.66 -5.34 11.33
C ILE A 104 -9.41 -4.31 10.50
N GLU A 105 -8.98 -3.06 10.57
CA GLU A 105 -9.43 -1.99 9.71
C GLU A 105 -8.36 -1.73 8.65
N PHE A 106 -8.74 -1.79 7.37
CA PHE A 106 -7.85 -1.61 6.23
C PHE A 106 -8.10 -0.29 5.50
N PHE A 107 -7.07 0.31 4.92
CA PHE A 107 -7.09 1.62 4.27
C PHE A 107 -6.31 1.59 2.93
N THR A 108 -6.70 2.46 1.99
CA THR A 108 -6.07 2.56 0.66
C THR A 108 -4.69 3.22 0.66
N GLY A 109 -4.38 4.01 1.70
CA GLY A 109 -3.11 4.75 1.81
C GLY A 109 -2.14 4.11 2.80
N ILE A 110 -0.92 4.65 2.87
CA ILE A 110 0.12 4.19 3.81
C ILE A 110 -0.13 4.61 5.27
N THR A 111 -1.12 5.48 5.51
CA THR A 111 -1.54 5.92 6.85
C THR A 111 -3.01 5.61 7.12
N CYS A 112 -3.33 5.43 8.39
CA CYS A 112 -4.65 5.03 8.90
C CYS A 112 -5.54 6.23 9.29
N ASP A 113 -5.13 7.44 8.88
CA ASP A 113 -5.80 8.71 9.18
C ASP A 113 -6.54 9.29 7.96
N ASN A 114 -6.47 8.62 6.81
CA ASN A 114 -7.07 9.07 5.54
C ASN A 114 -8.60 8.87 5.46
N GLY A 115 -9.30 8.87 6.60
CA GLY A 115 -10.75 8.69 6.68
C GLY A 115 -11.17 7.31 7.16
N ALA A 116 -12.37 6.87 6.74
CA ALA A 116 -12.96 5.60 7.16
C ALA A 116 -12.22 4.41 6.55
N ALA A 117 -12.18 3.31 7.29
CA ALA A 117 -11.67 2.04 6.79
C ALA A 117 -12.48 1.60 5.56
N ILE A 118 -11.79 1.14 4.52
CA ILE A 118 -12.42 0.63 3.29
C ILE A 118 -12.85 -0.84 3.42
N ALA A 119 -12.27 -1.53 4.39
CA ALA A 119 -12.62 -2.89 4.75
C ALA A 119 -12.44 -3.08 6.25
N THR A 120 -13.39 -3.79 6.85
CA THR A 120 -13.34 -4.23 8.25
C THR A 120 -13.38 -5.75 8.27
N ILE A 121 -12.32 -6.36 8.78
CA ILE A 121 -12.14 -7.81 8.78
C ILE A 121 -12.19 -8.29 10.23
N GLY A 122 -13.26 -9.01 10.55
CA GLY A 122 -13.47 -9.54 11.90
C GLY A 122 -12.41 -10.55 12.34
N PRO A 123 -12.42 -10.92 13.63
CA PRO A 123 -11.57 -11.98 14.19
C PRO A 123 -11.64 -13.27 13.38
N ARG A 124 -10.49 -13.90 13.14
CA ARG A 124 -10.38 -15.19 12.44
C ARG A 124 -11.10 -15.22 11.07
N ASN A 125 -11.13 -14.09 10.36
CA ASN A 125 -11.81 -13.94 9.07
C ASN A 125 -10.84 -13.50 7.95
N SER A 126 -11.32 -13.43 6.71
CA SER A 126 -10.55 -12.94 5.57
C SER A 126 -11.39 -12.06 4.65
N SER A 127 -10.71 -11.24 3.85
CA SER A 127 -11.30 -10.45 2.78
C SER A 127 -10.34 -10.37 1.61
N SER A 128 -10.89 -10.40 0.39
CA SER A 128 -10.11 -10.45 -0.84
C SER A 128 -10.53 -9.32 -1.77
N VAL A 129 -9.67 -8.98 -2.73
CA VAL A 129 -9.93 -7.94 -3.73
C VAL A 129 -10.09 -6.55 -3.08
N ILE A 130 -9.40 -6.31 -1.97
CA ILE A 130 -9.37 -4.99 -1.34
C ILE A 130 -8.51 -4.06 -2.22
N PRO A 131 -9.01 -2.89 -2.63
CA PRO A 131 -8.23 -1.96 -3.43
C PRO A 131 -7.13 -1.30 -2.60
N GLY A 132 -6.10 -0.82 -3.28
CA GLY A 132 -5.02 -0.01 -2.70
C GLY A 132 -4.66 1.14 -3.60
N THR A 133 -3.70 1.95 -3.15
CA THR A 133 -3.11 2.99 -3.99
C THR A 133 -2.05 2.36 -4.88
N THR A 134 -2.19 2.53 -6.20
CA THR A 134 -1.20 2.04 -7.15
C THR A 134 -0.02 3.00 -7.23
N VAL A 135 1.19 2.45 -7.25
CA VAL A 135 2.43 3.22 -7.41
C VAL A 135 3.00 2.96 -8.80
N PHE A 136 3.40 4.04 -9.47
CA PHE A 136 3.97 4.03 -10.81
C PHE A 136 5.42 4.52 -10.75
N ASP A 137 6.30 3.89 -11.53
CA ASP A 137 7.69 4.29 -11.69
C ASP A 137 7.92 4.79 -13.13
N GLY A 138 7.14 5.80 -13.53
CA GLY A 138 7.14 6.36 -14.89
C GLY A 138 6.55 5.46 -15.99
N ALA A 139 6.21 4.20 -15.68
CA ALA A 139 5.54 3.27 -16.59
C ALA A 139 4.00 3.40 -16.54
N VAL A 140 3.31 2.97 -17.61
CA VAL A 140 1.83 2.92 -17.68
C VAL A 140 1.26 1.81 -16.79
N VAL A 141 2.08 0.78 -16.50
CA VAL A 141 1.69 -0.34 -15.64
C VAL A 141 2.11 -0.07 -14.19
N PRO A 142 1.22 -0.28 -13.21
CA PRO A 142 1.57 -0.12 -11.80
C PRO A 142 2.54 -1.22 -11.37
N PHE A 143 3.61 -0.85 -10.66
CA PHE A 143 4.61 -1.83 -10.20
C PHE A 143 4.30 -2.35 -8.79
N ALA A 144 3.60 -1.55 -7.98
CA ALA A 144 3.24 -1.90 -6.61
C ALA A 144 1.87 -1.35 -6.22
N LEU A 145 1.29 -2.01 -5.24
CA LEU A 145 0.07 -1.59 -4.56
C LEU A 145 0.43 -1.30 -3.10
N VAL A 146 0.00 -0.15 -2.60
CA VAL A 146 0.20 0.24 -1.20
C VAL A 146 -1.14 0.40 -0.48
N GLY A 147 -1.12 0.12 0.82
CA GLY A 147 -2.23 0.28 1.72
C GLY A 147 -1.72 0.28 3.15
N SER A 148 -2.64 0.26 4.10
CA SER A 148 -2.29 0.11 5.51
C SER A 148 -3.43 -0.55 6.26
N PHE A 149 -3.13 -1.06 7.44
CA PHE A 149 -4.14 -1.56 8.36
C PHE A 149 -3.80 -1.23 9.81
N ARG A 150 -4.80 -1.25 10.67
CA ARG A 150 -4.64 -1.26 12.12
C ARG A 150 -5.50 -2.36 12.75
N ALA A 151 -5.01 -2.94 13.83
CA ALA A 151 -5.83 -3.80 14.67
C ALA A 151 -6.59 -2.96 15.70
N VAL A 152 -7.86 -3.27 15.89
CA VAL A 152 -8.73 -2.69 16.90
C VAL A 152 -9.06 -3.77 17.92
N ASP A 153 -8.77 -3.48 19.19
CA ASP A 153 -9.12 -4.38 20.27
C ASP A 153 -10.57 -4.12 20.69
N ASN A 154 -11.40 -5.16 20.63
CA ASN A 154 -12.79 -5.08 21.06
C ASN A 154 -12.92 -5.22 22.60
N LYS A 155 -11.80 -5.45 23.32
CA LYS A 155 -11.79 -5.61 24.78
C LYS A 155 -11.47 -4.32 25.53
N HIS A 156 -12.20 -3.24 25.30
CA HIS A 156 -12.28 -2.13 26.27
C HIS A 156 -13.73 -1.65 26.40
N HIS A 157 -14.07 -1.42 27.66
CA HIS A 157 -15.38 -1.17 28.29
C HIS A 157 -16.13 0.06 27.78
#